data_AF-A0A377J694-F1
#
_entry.id   AF-A0A377J694-F1
#
_cell.length_a   1.000
_cell.length_b   1.000
_cell.length_c   1.000
_cell.angle_alpha   90.00
_cell.angle_beta   90.00
_cell.angle_gamma   90.00
#
_symmetry.space_group_name_H-M   'P 1'
#
loop_
_entity.id
_entity.type
_entity.pdbx_description
1 polymer ?
#
loop_
_entity_poly.entity_id
_entity_poly.type
_entity_poly.pdbx_seq_one_letter_code
_entity_poly.pdbx_strand_id
1 'polypeptide(L)'
;MRYVFCVMIMGCLWAYGHSLQNPLKLSIQAVDEKAQIIEIPAMDLQVGESGLVWHRFDSNYASVIAEVAVIKVDSGVAYGKIQADSVLKQKYLPSPTNAPTKGDEVYFRTLNNRAFIIAPTLESYEQVRSAYPAIEFLNSDLMIGYLFDMGGFDPKPAFLNKVCRIYNAGLLFVIATESLNILDCQSLVVLEKREFSTSELENASTIAPFFSRVQYASSGSLDTALFKKYSKQYFRYYDALIAQGKDFKASKE
;
A
#
# COMPACT_ATOMS: atom_id res chain seq x y z
N MET A 1 -23.65 46.37 26.23
CA MET A 1 -23.33 44.94 26.47
C MET A 1 -23.93 44.16 25.31
N ARG A 2 -23.23 43.96 24.19
CA ARG A 2 -22.05 43.10 23.96
C ARG A 2 -22.40 41.61 24.12
N TYR A 3 -22.96 41.00 23.07
CA TYR A 3 -22.72 39.61 22.65
C TYR A 3 -23.02 39.47 21.15
N VAL A 4 -22.01 39.76 20.35
CA VAL A 4 -21.85 39.20 19.01
C VAL A 4 -20.84 38.06 19.16
N PHE A 5 -20.98 37.05 18.29
CA PHE A 5 -19.94 36.18 17.73
C PHE A 5 -19.97 34.68 18.07
N CYS A 6 -19.85 33.91 16.97
CA CYS A 6 -19.33 32.55 16.86
C CYS A 6 -20.27 31.36 17.10
N VAL A 7 -21.19 31.15 16.16
CA VAL A 7 -21.70 29.80 15.82
C VAL A 7 -21.58 29.62 14.30
N MET A 8 -20.35 29.47 13.77
CA MET A 8 -20.16 28.98 12.38
C MET A 8 -18.71 28.59 12.02
N ILE A 9 -17.96 27.89 12.88
CA ILE A 9 -16.67 27.27 12.49
C ILE A 9 -16.53 25.88 13.13
N MET A 10 -17.51 25.00 12.89
CA MET A 10 -17.40 23.59 13.28
C MET A 10 -18.08 22.69 12.25
N GLY A 11 -17.80 22.97 10.97
CA GLY A 11 -18.37 22.22 9.83
C GLY A 11 -17.42 21.94 8.68
N CYS A 12 -16.17 22.45 8.70
CA CYS A 12 -15.22 22.32 7.58
C CYS A 12 -13.98 21.46 7.86
N LEU A 13 -13.92 20.72 8.97
CA LEU A 13 -12.75 19.88 9.29
C LEU A 13 -12.87 18.41 8.85
N TRP A 14 -14.00 18.00 8.27
CA TRP A 14 -14.22 16.61 7.83
C TRP A 14 -14.09 16.40 6.32
N ALA A 15 -13.76 17.44 5.53
CA ALA A 15 -13.71 17.35 4.07
C ALA A 15 -12.31 17.02 3.50
N TYR A 16 -11.25 16.97 4.32
CA TYR A 16 -9.89 16.71 3.85
C TYR A 16 -9.50 15.21 3.85
N GLY A 17 -10.41 14.31 4.23
CA GLY A 17 -10.07 12.93 4.60
C GLY A 17 -10.15 11.86 3.50
N HIS A 18 -10.44 12.19 2.23
CA HIS A 18 -10.73 11.17 1.20
C HIS A 18 -9.95 11.32 -0.12
N SER A 19 -8.87 12.12 -0.19
CA SER A 19 -8.13 12.32 -1.46
C SER A 19 -7.58 11.00 -2.03
N LEU A 20 -7.05 10.12 -1.18
CA LEU A 20 -6.43 8.86 -1.59
C LEU A 20 -7.40 7.85 -2.22
N GLN A 21 -8.72 8.02 -2.06
CA GLN A 21 -9.72 7.09 -2.63
C GLN A 21 -10.25 7.56 -3.98
N ASN A 22 -10.05 8.83 -4.34
CA ASN A 22 -10.57 9.38 -5.59
C ASN A 22 -9.69 8.95 -6.76
N PRO A 23 -10.19 8.15 -7.72
CA PRO A 23 -9.39 7.74 -8.87
C PRO A 23 -8.97 8.95 -9.71
N LEU A 24 -7.69 8.99 -10.08
CA LEU A 24 -7.13 10.03 -10.95
C LEU A 24 -6.73 9.41 -12.28
N LYS A 25 -7.19 10.02 -13.37
CA LYS A 25 -6.85 9.61 -14.74
C LYS A 25 -6.09 10.75 -15.40
N LEU A 26 -4.84 10.51 -15.76
CA LEU A 26 -3.92 11.54 -16.25
C LEU A 26 -3.24 11.07 -17.52
N SER A 27 -3.14 11.93 -18.54
CA SER A 27 -2.45 11.58 -19.78
C SER A 27 -0.94 11.80 -19.67
N ILE A 28 -0.17 10.87 -20.23
CA ILE A 28 1.29 10.98 -20.33
C ILE A 28 1.66 12.13 -21.27
N GLN A 29 2.44 13.08 -20.76
CA GLN A 29 2.89 14.28 -21.49
C GLN A 29 4.18 14.03 -22.27
N ALA A 30 5.10 13.26 -21.68
CA ALA A 30 6.38 12.88 -22.27
C ALA A 30 6.88 11.54 -21.70
N VAL A 31 7.77 10.88 -22.43
CA VAL A 31 8.41 9.61 -22.04
C VAL A 31 9.91 9.70 -22.34
N ASP A 32 10.74 9.46 -21.32
CA ASP A 32 12.15 9.14 -21.48
C ASP A 32 12.30 7.62 -21.54
N GLU A 33 12.44 7.09 -22.75
CA GLU A 33 12.57 5.65 -23.00
C GLU A 33 13.84 5.06 -22.39
N LYS A 34 14.95 5.81 -22.30
CA LYS A 34 16.21 5.30 -21.76
C LYS A 34 16.13 5.21 -20.26
N ALA A 35 15.61 6.25 -19.62
CA ALA A 35 15.44 6.28 -18.18
C ALA A 35 14.20 5.50 -17.73
N GLN A 36 13.31 5.09 -18.63
CA GLN A 36 12.02 4.47 -18.30
C GLN A 36 11.19 5.37 -17.36
N ILE A 37 11.17 6.67 -17.66
CA ILE A 37 10.47 7.69 -16.88
C ILE A 37 9.39 8.32 -17.74
N ILE A 38 8.21 8.53 -17.15
CA ILE A 38 7.12 9.27 -17.76
C ILE A 38 6.88 10.58 -17.03
N GLU A 39 6.38 11.57 -17.75
CA GLU A 39 5.95 12.86 -17.20
C GLU A 39 4.44 12.97 -17.29
N ILE A 40 3.80 13.32 -16.18
CA ILE A 40 2.36 13.50 -16.03
C ILE A 40 2.07 14.76 -15.21
N PRO A 41 0.92 15.41 -15.37
CA PRO A 41 0.54 16.52 -14.51
C PRO A 41 0.49 16.05 -13.05
N ALA A 42 1.10 16.80 -12.12
CA ALA A 42 1.23 16.38 -10.74
C ALA A 42 -0.10 16.29 -10.00
N MET A 43 -1.02 17.25 -10.23
CA MET A 43 -2.27 17.36 -9.47
C MET A 43 -1.98 17.29 -7.95
N ASP A 44 -2.61 16.36 -7.23
CA ASP A 44 -2.37 16.05 -5.82
C ASP A 44 -1.62 14.72 -5.62
N LEU A 45 -0.90 14.23 -6.64
CA LEU A 45 -0.11 13.01 -6.54
C LEU A 45 1.05 13.18 -5.56
N GLN A 46 1.29 12.12 -4.80
CA GLN A 46 2.41 12.02 -3.87
C GLN A 46 3.50 11.09 -4.41
N VAL A 47 4.74 11.33 -3.97
CA VAL A 47 5.85 10.40 -4.22
C VAL A 47 5.52 9.06 -3.59
N GLY A 48 5.67 7.98 -4.36
CA GLY A 48 5.34 6.62 -3.95
C GLY A 48 3.99 6.12 -4.45
N GLU A 49 3.09 6.97 -4.94
CA GLU A 49 1.82 6.49 -5.50
C GLU A 49 2.05 5.64 -6.75
N SER A 50 1.38 4.49 -6.80
CA SER A 50 1.41 3.57 -7.92
C SER A 50 0.22 3.76 -8.85
N GLY A 51 0.46 3.66 -10.16
CA GLY A 51 -0.54 3.86 -11.21
C GLY A 51 -0.45 2.79 -12.29
N LEU A 52 -1.58 2.50 -12.93
CA LEU A 52 -1.67 1.57 -14.06
C LEU A 52 -1.70 2.36 -15.36
N VAL A 53 -0.81 2.04 -16.30
CA VAL A 53 -0.75 2.66 -17.62
C VAL A 53 -1.69 1.91 -18.55
N TRP A 54 -2.65 2.64 -19.09
CA TRP A 54 -3.64 2.18 -20.07
C TRP A 54 -3.26 2.68 -21.46
N HIS A 55 -3.12 1.73 -22.37
CA HIS A 55 -3.00 2.01 -23.79
C HIS A 55 -4.33 1.72 -24.48
N ARG A 56 -4.79 2.67 -25.29
CA ARG A 56 -5.98 2.53 -26.11
C ARG A 56 -5.56 2.21 -27.54
N PHE A 57 -5.93 1.02 -28.01
CA PHE A 57 -5.62 0.57 -29.37
C PHE A 57 -6.63 1.11 -30.38
N ASP A 58 -7.90 1.21 -29.98
CA ASP A 58 -8.99 1.79 -30.77
C ASP A 58 -10.11 2.32 -29.86
N SER A 59 -11.25 2.74 -30.42
CA SER A 59 -12.37 3.28 -29.65
C SER A 59 -12.97 2.29 -28.64
N ASN A 60 -12.82 0.99 -28.86
CA ASN A 60 -13.46 -0.08 -28.12
C ASN A 60 -12.48 -0.91 -27.27
N TYR A 61 -11.19 -0.87 -27.59
CA TYR A 61 -10.18 -1.71 -26.96
C TYR A 61 -9.09 -0.89 -26.27
N ALA A 62 -8.93 -1.14 -24.96
CA ALA A 62 -7.85 -0.60 -24.15
C ALA A 62 -7.34 -1.69 -23.18
N SER A 63 -6.05 -1.67 -22.87
CA SER A 63 -5.43 -2.61 -21.94
C SER A 63 -4.43 -1.90 -21.04
N VAL A 64 -4.24 -2.43 -19.84
CA VAL A 64 -3.09 -2.09 -19.00
C VAL A 64 -1.84 -2.65 -19.66
N ILE A 65 -0.82 -1.80 -19.85
CA ILE A 65 0.45 -2.15 -20.52
C ILE A 65 1.68 -1.93 -19.65
N ALA A 66 1.55 -1.19 -18.55
CA ALA A 66 2.62 -0.98 -17.58
C ALA A 66 2.05 -0.58 -16.21
N GLU A 67 2.87 -0.67 -15.17
CA GLU A 67 2.67 0.02 -13.90
C GLU A 67 3.75 1.08 -13.75
N VAL A 68 3.42 2.17 -13.07
CA VAL A 68 4.35 3.25 -12.75
C VAL A 68 4.30 3.55 -11.27
N ALA A 69 5.43 3.98 -10.70
CA ALA A 69 5.47 4.55 -9.36
C ALA A 69 6.01 5.97 -9.43
N VAL A 70 5.34 6.92 -8.78
CA VAL A 70 5.81 8.32 -8.73
C VAL A 70 7.11 8.37 -7.92
N ILE A 71 8.19 8.85 -8.53
CA ILE A 71 9.52 8.96 -7.90
C ILE A 71 9.88 10.40 -7.54
N LYS A 72 9.23 11.38 -8.18
CA LYS A 72 9.49 12.80 -7.95
C LYS A 72 8.26 13.62 -8.35
N VAL A 73 7.98 14.68 -7.63
CA VAL A 73 7.04 15.74 -8.02
C VAL A 73 7.78 17.06 -7.98
N ASP A 74 7.77 17.81 -9.08
CA ASP A 74 8.50 19.06 -9.22
C ASP A 74 7.75 20.00 -10.15
N SER A 75 7.56 21.25 -9.72
CA SER A 75 7.02 22.33 -10.56
C SER A 75 5.71 21.97 -11.30
N GLY A 76 4.81 21.24 -10.65
CA GLY A 76 3.51 20.80 -11.21
C GLY A 76 3.58 19.59 -12.15
N VAL A 77 4.74 18.95 -12.27
CA VAL A 77 4.96 17.71 -13.03
C VAL A 77 5.32 16.58 -12.06
N ALA A 78 4.67 15.44 -12.19
CA ALA A 78 5.04 14.21 -11.53
C ALA A 78 5.81 13.31 -12.49
N TYR A 79 6.93 12.77 -12.01
CA TYR A 79 7.80 11.86 -12.73
C TYR A 79 7.53 10.44 -12.24
N GLY A 80 6.99 9.60 -13.12
CA GLY A 80 6.69 8.19 -12.85
C GLY A 80 7.77 7.28 -13.40
N LYS A 81 8.30 6.37 -12.59
CA LYS A 81 9.20 5.29 -13.06
C LYS A 81 8.37 4.10 -13.54
N ILE A 82 8.56 3.69 -14.79
CA ILE A 82 7.94 2.48 -15.36
C ILE A 82 8.55 1.25 -14.69
N GLN A 83 7.69 0.33 -14.26
CA GLN A 83 8.07 -0.92 -13.61
C GLN A 83 8.01 -2.07 -14.64
N ALA A 84 9.17 -2.58 -15.06
CA ALA A 84 9.28 -3.53 -16.19
C ALA A 84 8.60 -4.90 -15.98
N ASP A 85 8.43 -5.35 -14.73
CA ASP A 85 7.92 -6.69 -14.39
C ASP A 85 6.47 -6.69 -13.83
N SER A 86 5.75 -5.58 -14.00
CA SER A 86 4.64 -5.23 -13.12
C SER A 86 3.24 -5.54 -13.66
N VAL A 87 3.09 -5.71 -14.97
CA VAL A 87 1.77 -5.85 -15.59
C VAL A 87 1.19 -7.20 -15.27
N LEU A 88 0.22 -7.24 -14.35
CA LEU A 88 -0.73 -8.34 -14.07
C LEU A 88 -0.28 -9.70 -14.64
N LYS A 89 0.87 -10.19 -14.19
CA LYS A 89 1.57 -11.27 -14.87
C LYS A 89 0.78 -12.55 -14.69
N GLN A 90 0.02 -12.93 -15.71
CA GLN A 90 -0.70 -14.19 -15.73
C GLN A 90 0.10 -15.20 -16.53
N LYS A 91 0.47 -16.32 -15.90
CA LYS A 91 1.27 -17.39 -16.52
C LYS A 91 0.68 -17.88 -17.84
N TYR A 92 -0.64 -17.80 -17.99
CA TYR A 92 -1.39 -18.35 -19.11
C TYR A 92 -1.91 -17.29 -20.09
N LEU A 93 -1.71 -15.99 -19.83
CA LEU A 93 -2.06 -14.94 -20.79
C LEU A 93 -0.82 -14.29 -21.38
N PRO A 94 -0.87 -13.86 -22.65
CA PRO A 94 0.20 -13.07 -23.23
C PRO A 94 0.37 -11.76 -22.46
N SER A 95 1.61 -11.37 -22.20
CA SER A 95 1.93 -10.05 -21.69
C SER A 95 1.90 -9.02 -22.83
N PRO A 96 1.39 -7.80 -22.60
CA PRO A 96 1.50 -6.72 -23.57
C PRO A 96 2.97 -6.44 -23.91
N THR A 97 3.27 -6.25 -25.19
CA THR A 97 4.62 -5.92 -25.68
C THR A 97 4.82 -4.42 -25.94
N ASN A 98 3.74 -3.63 -25.89
CA ASN A 98 3.78 -2.21 -26.18
C ASN A 98 4.39 -1.45 -25.00
N ALA A 99 5.36 -0.59 -25.28
CA ALA A 99 5.89 0.34 -24.30
C ALA A 99 4.93 1.54 -24.11
N PRO A 100 4.89 2.16 -22.93
CA PRO A 100 4.16 3.42 -22.71
C PRO A 100 4.63 4.53 -23.66
N THR A 101 3.68 5.31 -24.17
CA THR A 101 3.90 6.41 -25.11
C THR A 101 3.13 7.67 -24.70
N LYS A 102 3.49 8.81 -25.29
CA LYS A 102 2.76 10.06 -25.08
C LYS A 102 1.30 9.91 -25.51
N GLY A 103 0.38 10.35 -24.65
CA GLY A 103 -1.07 10.24 -24.88
C GLY A 103 -1.72 9.01 -24.26
N ASP A 104 -0.94 7.99 -23.86
CA ASP A 104 -1.47 6.92 -22.99
C ASP A 104 -1.94 7.52 -21.66
N GLU A 105 -2.86 6.81 -20.99
CA GLU A 105 -3.43 7.28 -19.74
C GLU A 105 -2.83 6.52 -18.56
N VAL A 106 -2.62 7.20 -17.43
CA VAL A 106 -2.23 6.58 -16.16
C VAL A 106 -3.36 6.73 -15.17
N TYR A 107 -3.82 5.60 -14.64
CA TYR A 107 -4.91 5.53 -13.68
C TYR A 107 -4.32 5.26 -12.29
N PHE A 108 -4.36 6.28 -11.43
CA PHE A 108 -3.95 6.20 -10.03
C PHE A 108 -5.15 5.91 -9.13
N ARG A 109 -4.87 5.37 -7.94
CA ARG A 109 -5.85 5.16 -6.85
C ARG A 109 -7.05 4.26 -7.21
N THR A 110 -7.01 3.58 -8.37
CA THR A 110 -8.09 2.73 -8.86
C THR A 110 -8.31 1.49 -7.97
N LEU A 111 -7.29 1.09 -7.22
CA LEU A 111 -7.33 -0.04 -6.28
C LEU A 111 -7.50 0.41 -4.82
N ASN A 112 -7.55 1.72 -4.54
CA ASN A 112 -7.49 2.24 -3.16
C ASN A 112 -8.79 2.07 -2.37
N ASN A 113 -9.83 1.54 -3.02
CA ASN A 113 -11.03 1.06 -2.35
C ASN A 113 -10.82 -0.29 -1.65
N ARG A 114 -9.69 -0.97 -1.86
CA ARG A 114 -9.36 -2.27 -1.25
C ARG A 114 -8.02 -2.21 -0.52
N ALA A 115 -7.98 -2.73 0.70
CA ALA A 115 -6.77 -2.65 1.54
C ALA A 115 -6.58 -3.87 2.44
N PHE A 116 -5.34 -4.08 2.89
CA PHE A 116 -5.03 -4.95 4.03
C PHE A 116 -4.74 -4.12 5.28
N ILE A 117 -4.95 -4.73 6.45
CA ILE A 117 -4.54 -4.18 7.76
C ILE A 117 -3.50 -5.12 8.38
N ILE A 118 -2.39 -4.55 8.81
CA ILE A 118 -1.40 -5.14 9.70
C ILE A 118 -1.59 -4.47 11.05
N ALA A 119 -2.07 -5.23 12.02
CA ALA A 119 -2.39 -4.78 13.36
C ALA A 119 -1.89 -5.80 14.41
N PRO A 120 -1.50 -5.38 15.62
CA PRO A 120 -0.98 -6.28 16.65
C PRO A 120 -2.06 -7.13 17.34
N THR A 121 -3.32 -6.68 17.35
CA THR A 121 -4.42 -7.33 18.11
C THR A 121 -5.74 -7.31 17.32
N LEU A 122 -6.71 -8.12 17.72
CA LEU A 122 -8.07 -8.08 17.15
C LEU A 122 -8.71 -6.70 17.35
N GLU A 123 -8.59 -6.15 18.56
CA GLU A 123 -9.20 -4.86 18.91
C GLU A 123 -8.67 -3.72 18.03
N SER A 124 -7.35 -3.61 17.88
CA SER A 124 -6.73 -2.59 17.04
C SER A 124 -7.04 -2.79 15.54
N TYR A 125 -7.15 -4.04 15.08
CA TYR A 125 -7.62 -4.36 13.72
C TYR A 125 -9.06 -3.87 13.51
N GLU A 126 -9.96 -4.15 14.46
CA GLU A 126 -11.37 -3.77 14.38
C GLU A 126 -11.58 -2.25 14.50
N GLN A 127 -10.78 -1.59 15.32
CA GLN A 127 -10.78 -0.13 15.44
C GLN A 127 -10.42 0.53 14.10
N VAL A 128 -9.35 0.08 13.43
CA VAL A 128 -8.99 0.58 12.10
C VAL A 128 -10.07 0.24 11.08
N ARG A 129 -10.53 -1.01 11.04
CA ARG A 129 -11.57 -1.44 10.08
C ARG A 129 -12.83 -0.58 10.19
N SER A 130 -13.27 -0.28 11.41
CA SER A 130 -14.49 0.50 11.67
C SER A 130 -14.30 1.99 11.36
N ALA A 131 -13.08 2.52 11.47
CA ALA A 131 -12.78 3.93 11.20
C ALA A 131 -12.79 4.30 9.70
N TYR A 132 -12.68 3.32 8.78
CA TYR A 132 -12.63 3.56 7.33
C TYR A 132 -13.70 2.74 6.58
N PRO A 133 -15.00 3.04 6.76
CA PRO A 133 -16.09 2.24 6.20
C PRO A 133 -16.17 2.26 4.67
N ALA A 134 -15.51 3.22 4.00
CA ALA A 134 -15.45 3.32 2.55
C ALA A 134 -14.42 2.36 1.91
N ILE A 135 -13.59 1.69 2.71
CA ILE A 135 -12.57 0.75 2.24
C ILE A 135 -13.03 -0.68 2.49
N GLU A 136 -12.98 -1.51 1.45
CA GLU A 136 -13.11 -2.96 1.58
C GLU A 136 -11.80 -3.52 2.15
N PHE A 137 -11.79 -3.79 3.45
CA PHE A 137 -10.66 -4.45 4.08
C PHE A 137 -10.69 -5.96 3.83
N LEU A 138 -9.62 -6.42 3.20
CA LEU A 138 -9.35 -7.83 3.01
C LEU A 138 -8.97 -8.47 4.34
N ASN A 139 -9.36 -9.73 4.50
CA ASN A 139 -9.10 -10.46 5.73
C ASN A 139 -7.60 -10.72 5.92
N SER A 140 -7.07 -10.48 7.12
CA SER A 140 -5.66 -10.74 7.45
C SER A 140 -5.29 -12.22 7.34
N ASP A 141 -6.26 -13.13 7.50
CA ASP A 141 -6.10 -14.57 7.30
C ASP A 141 -5.64 -14.91 5.87
N LEU A 142 -6.06 -14.13 4.86
CA LEU A 142 -5.62 -14.32 3.46
C LEU A 142 -4.14 -14.02 3.30
N MET A 143 -3.67 -12.97 3.96
CA MET A 143 -2.26 -12.58 3.94
C MET A 143 -1.42 -13.60 4.70
N ILE A 144 -1.86 -14.04 5.87
CA ILE A 144 -1.18 -15.07 6.65
C ILE A 144 -1.12 -16.41 5.95
N GLY A 145 -2.24 -16.89 5.40
CA GLY A 145 -2.29 -18.14 4.67
C GLY A 145 -1.28 -18.16 3.52
N TYR A 146 -1.20 -17.05 2.77
CA TYR A 146 -0.24 -16.92 1.69
C TYR A 146 1.22 -16.79 2.18
N LEU A 147 1.45 -16.13 3.31
CA LEU A 147 2.78 -16.03 3.93
C LEU A 147 3.31 -17.41 4.32
N PHE A 148 2.44 -18.23 4.90
CA PHE A 148 2.77 -19.58 5.36
C PHE A 148 2.91 -20.57 4.19
N ASP A 149 2.09 -20.45 3.14
CA ASP A 149 2.21 -21.26 1.91
C ASP A 149 3.59 -21.07 1.25
N MET A 150 4.15 -19.86 1.31
CA MET A 150 5.50 -19.58 0.83
C MET A 150 6.61 -19.94 1.83
N GLY A 151 6.28 -20.63 2.94
CA GLY A 151 7.23 -21.02 3.97
C GLY A 151 7.76 -19.87 4.82
N GLY A 152 7.13 -18.69 4.75
CA GLY A 152 7.52 -17.49 5.50
C GLY A 152 6.88 -17.43 6.89
N PHE A 153 7.45 -16.59 7.75
CA PHE A 153 6.82 -16.17 9.02
C PHE A 153 6.84 -14.64 9.16
N ASP A 154 7.96 -14.00 8.82
CA ASP A 154 8.10 -12.55 8.86
C ASP A 154 7.74 -11.94 7.48
N PRO A 155 6.75 -11.03 7.39
CA PRO A 155 6.32 -10.45 6.12
C PRO A 155 7.32 -9.41 5.60
N LYS A 156 8.15 -9.83 4.64
CA LYS A 156 9.15 -8.99 3.96
C LYS A 156 8.52 -8.08 2.89
N PRO A 157 9.19 -7.01 2.41
CA PRO A 157 8.66 -6.13 1.38
C PRO A 157 8.28 -6.87 0.08
N ALA A 158 9.09 -7.84 -0.34
CA ALA A 158 8.78 -8.67 -1.50
C ALA A 158 7.49 -9.50 -1.32
N PHE A 159 7.23 -9.98 -0.10
CA PHE A 159 5.99 -10.66 0.24
C PHE A 159 4.79 -9.71 0.15
N LEU A 160 4.89 -8.54 0.79
CA LEU A 160 3.82 -7.53 0.82
C LEU A 160 3.45 -7.07 -0.59
N ASN A 161 4.44 -6.71 -1.41
CA ASN A 161 4.21 -6.35 -2.81
C ASN A 161 3.50 -7.46 -3.59
N LYS A 162 3.87 -8.73 -3.36
CA LYS A 162 3.27 -9.87 -4.05
C LYS A 162 1.81 -10.10 -3.63
N VAL A 163 1.52 -10.07 -2.33
CA VAL A 163 0.15 -10.28 -1.83
C VAL A 163 -0.78 -9.12 -2.23
N CYS A 164 -0.29 -7.88 -2.21
CA CYS A 164 -1.03 -6.71 -2.70
C CYS A 164 -1.45 -6.87 -4.16
N ARG A 165 -0.54 -7.36 -5.02
CA ARG A 165 -0.82 -7.62 -6.45
C ARG A 165 -1.82 -8.76 -6.65
N ILE A 166 -1.69 -9.86 -5.91
CA ILE A 166 -2.58 -11.03 -6.05
C ILE A 166 -4.02 -10.69 -5.69
N TYR A 167 -4.19 -9.90 -4.64
CA TYR A 167 -5.53 -9.53 -4.16
C TYR A 167 -6.03 -8.18 -4.67
N ASN A 168 -5.28 -7.50 -5.55
CA ASN A 168 -5.60 -6.18 -6.08
C ASN A 168 -5.91 -5.15 -4.97
N ALA A 169 -5.09 -5.14 -3.91
CA ALA A 169 -5.18 -4.13 -2.85
C ALA A 169 -4.34 -2.91 -3.24
N GLY A 170 -4.91 -1.72 -3.17
CA GLY A 170 -4.21 -0.45 -3.46
C GLY A 170 -3.52 0.15 -2.22
N LEU A 171 -4.07 -0.13 -1.03
CA LEU A 171 -3.53 0.40 0.22
C LEU A 171 -3.14 -0.70 1.21
N LEU A 172 -2.15 -0.39 2.05
CA LEU A 172 -1.74 -1.20 3.19
C LEU A 172 -1.74 -0.34 4.46
N PHE A 173 -2.57 -0.70 5.42
CA PHE A 173 -2.66 -0.03 6.70
C PHE A 173 -1.76 -0.76 7.69
N VAL A 174 -0.81 -0.07 8.30
CA VAL A 174 0.13 -0.64 9.26
C VAL A 174 0.09 0.17 10.56
N ILE A 175 -0.31 -0.49 11.64
CA ILE A 175 -0.20 0.07 12.99
C ILE A 175 1.25 -0.10 13.43
N ALA A 176 1.87 1.03 13.78
CA ALA A 176 3.25 1.20 14.22
C ALA A 176 3.25 1.97 15.56
N THR A 177 4.41 2.22 16.15
CA THR A 177 4.48 2.93 17.44
C THR A 177 3.79 4.30 17.33
N GLU A 178 2.77 4.48 18.17
CA GLU A 178 1.89 5.66 18.28
C GLU A 178 1.32 6.19 16.94
N SER A 179 1.20 5.32 15.93
CA SER A 179 0.72 5.75 14.62
C SER A 179 0.08 4.67 13.76
N LEU A 180 -0.88 5.10 12.94
CA LEU A 180 -1.42 4.36 11.83
C LEU A 180 -0.80 4.91 10.53
N ASN A 181 -0.12 4.04 9.79
CA ASN A 181 0.56 4.41 8.55
C ASN A 181 -0.20 3.79 7.38
N ILE A 182 -0.60 4.62 6.43
CA ILE A 182 -1.31 4.22 5.21
C ILE A 182 -0.29 4.26 4.08
N LEU A 183 0.05 3.08 3.57
CA LEU A 183 1.05 2.89 2.53
C LEU A 183 0.36 2.59 1.20
N ASP A 184 1.00 3.00 0.10
CA ASP A 184 0.74 2.43 -1.23
C ASP A 184 1.17 0.94 -1.20
N CYS A 185 0.27 0.03 -1.56
CA CYS A 185 0.51 -1.41 -1.38
C CYS A 185 1.59 -1.96 -2.35
N GLN A 186 1.82 -1.27 -3.48
CA GLN A 186 2.72 -1.67 -4.56
C GLN A 186 4.12 -1.05 -4.43
N SER A 187 4.22 0.11 -3.78
CA SER A 187 5.49 0.78 -3.51
C SER A 187 5.94 0.65 -2.06
N LEU A 188 5.02 0.35 -1.13
CA LEU A 188 5.23 0.36 0.31
C LEU A 188 5.74 1.71 0.85
N VAL A 189 5.48 2.80 0.13
CA VAL A 189 5.74 4.16 0.59
C VAL A 189 4.55 4.65 1.41
N VAL A 190 4.83 5.29 2.54
CA VAL A 190 3.81 5.92 3.38
C VAL A 190 3.23 7.14 2.65
N LEU A 191 1.94 7.09 2.32
CA LEU A 191 1.19 8.19 1.71
C LEU A 191 0.59 9.10 2.78
N GLU A 192 0.13 8.50 3.88
CA GLU A 192 -0.48 9.23 4.98
C GLU A 192 -0.11 8.59 6.33
N LYS A 193 0.12 9.43 7.34
CA LYS A 193 0.36 9.02 8.73
C LYS A 193 -0.65 9.69 9.62
N ARG A 194 -1.34 8.92 10.46
CA ARG A 194 -2.28 9.41 11.47
C ARG A 194 -1.82 9.00 12.87
N GLU A 195 -2.13 9.82 13.85
CA GLU A 195 -1.97 9.45 15.25
C GLU A 195 -2.88 8.27 15.58
N PHE A 196 -2.33 7.30 16.30
CA PHE A 196 -3.07 6.12 16.76
C PHE A 196 -2.45 5.67 18.07
N SER A 197 -3.18 5.75 19.18
CA SER A 197 -2.59 5.42 20.48
C SER A 197 -2.27 3.93 20.57
N THR A 198 -1.02 3.62 20.95
CA THR A 198 -0.54 2.24 21.13
C THR A 198 -0.13 1.93 22.57
N SER A 199 -0.18 2.90 23.46
CA SER A 199 0.16 2.77 24.88
C SER A 199 -0.47 1.56 25.60
N GLU A 200 -1.74 1.25 25.33
CA GLU A 200 -2.42 0.07 25.88
C GLU A 200 -2.00 -1.23 25.17
N LEU A 201 -1.58 -1.14 23.91
CA LEU A 201 -1.17 -2.25 23.07
C LEU A 201 0.28 -2.70 23.30
N GLU A 202 1.17 -1.80 23.70
CA GLU A 202 2.56 -2.11 24.06
C GLU A 202 2.65 -3.04 25.27
N ASN A 203 1.68 -2.94 26.17
CA ASN A 203 1.56 -3.78 27.36
C ASN A 203 0.68 -5.03 27.13
N ALA A 204 -0.02 -5.10 25.99
CA ALA A 204 -0.88 -6.22 25.63
C ALA A 204 -0.11 -7.35 24.93
N SER A 205 -0.67 -8.56 24.97
CA SER A 205 -0.13 -9.68 24.19
C SER A 205 -0.39 -9.45 22.70
N THR A 206 0.64 -8.99 21.98
CA THR A 206 0.59 -8.88 20.51
C THR A 206 0.59 -10.25 19.84
N ILE A 207 -0.04 -10.34 18.66
CA ILE A 207 -0.10 -11.56 17.84
C ILE A 207 0.94 -11.45 16.72
N ALA A 208 1.75 -12.49 16.56
CA ALA A 208 2.80 -12.56 15.56
C ALA A 208 2.41 -13.45 14.36
N PRO A 209 2.77 -13.06 13.12
CA PRO A 209 3.46 -11.82 12.77
C PRO A 209 2.57 -10.57 12.85
N PHE A 210 1.26 -10.74 12.76
CA PHE A 210 0.21 -9.74 12.99
C PHE A 210 -1.11 -10.47 13.28
N PHE A 211 -2.13 -9.74 13.70
CA PHE A 211 -3.44 -10.29 14.01
C PHE A 211 -4.03 -11.07 12.83
N SER A 212 -4.34 -12.33 13.09
CA SER A 212 -5.01 -13.27 12.20
C SER A 212 -5.67 -14.35 13.07
N ARG A 213 -6.80 -14.88 12.61
CA ARG A 213 -7.47 -16.01 13.24
C ARG A 213 -6.83 -17.33 12.83
N VAL A 214 -6.18 -17.35 11.66
CA VAL A 214 -5.35 -18.48 11.23
C VAL A 214 -4.08 -18.50 12.08
N GLN A 215 -3.92 -19.59 12.85
CA GLN A 215 -2.71 -19.83 13.61
C GLN A 215 -1.65 -20.50 12.75
N TYR A 216 -0.39 -20.20 13.03
CA TYR A 216 0.74 -20.87 12.40
C TYR A 216 0.78 -22.34 12.85
N ALA A 217 0.30 -23.24 11.99
CA ALA A 217 0.68 -24.64 12.08
C ALA A 217 2.14 -24.72 11.62
N SER A 218 3.06 -24.87 12.57
CA SER A 218 4.44 -25.24 12.26
C SER A 218 4.42 -26.40 11.26
N SER A 219 5.06 -26.23 10.10
CA SER A 219 5.19 -27.30 9.10
C SER A 219 5.97 -28.51 9.63
N GLY A 220 6.43 -28.48 10.89
CA GLY A 220 7.23 -29.52 11.52
C GLY A 220 8.64 -29.64 10.94
N SER A 221 9.01 -28.78 9.99
CA SER A 221 10.36 -28.81 9.41
C SER A 221 11.39 -28.27 10.40
N LEU A 222 12.54 -28.94 10.46
CA LEU A 222 13.67 -28.55 11.31
C LEU A 222 14.12 -27.11 11.03
N ASP A 223 14.07 -26.70 9.76
CA ASP A 223 14.44 -25.36 9.30
C ASP A 223 13.53 -24.28 9.91
N THR A 224 12.22 -24.52 9.92
CA THR A 224 11.23 -23.61 10.51
C THR A 224 11.43 -23.39 12.01
N ALA A 225 11.89 -24.41 12.73
CA ALA A 225 12.19 -24.31 14.15
C ALA A 225 13.47 -23.52 14.44
N LEU A 226 14.42 -23.49 13.49
CA LEU A 226 15.70 -22.80 13.61
C LEU A 226 15.65 -21.33 13.16
N PHE A 227 14.69 -20.94 12.29
CA PHE A 227 14.57 -19.56 11.85
C PHE A 227 14.05 -18.63 12.96
N LYS A 228 14.80 -17.54 13.20
CA LYS A 228 14.40 -16.48 14.13
C LYS A 228 13.21 -15.71 13.56
N LYS A 229 12.17 -15.55 14.39
CA LYS A 229 10.92 -14.86 14.06
C LYS A 229 10.98 -13.43 14.58
N TYR A 230 11.38 -12.48 13.74
CA TYR A 230 11.63 -11.09 14.14
C TYR A 230 10.35 -10.32 14.44
N SER A 231 9.25 -10.60 13.71
CA SER A 231 7.93 -9.98 13.91
C SER A 231 7.27 -10.31 15.26
N LYS A 232 7.87 -11.21 16.07
CA LYS A 232 7.47 -11.39 17.47
C LYS A 232 7.67 -10.11 18.30
N GLN A 233 8.60 -9.25 17.91
CA GLN A 233 8.71 -7.89 18.42
C GLN A 233 7.94 -6.96 17.47
N TYR A 234 6.61 -7.02 17.53
CA TYR A 234 5.71 -6.40 16.55
C TYR A 234 6.10 -4.95 16.21
N PHE A 235 6.10 -4.06 17.19
CA PHE A 235 6.35 -2.62 16.96
C PHE A 235 7.73 -2.38 16.38
N ARG A 236 8.77 -2.98 16.97
CA ARG A 236 10.15 -2.89 16.45
C ARG A 236 10.25 -3.34 14.99
N TYR A 237 9.58 -4.43 14.63
CA TYR A 237 9.61 -4.97 13.27
C TYR A 237 8.93 -4.03 12.28
N TYR A 238 7.72 -3.57 12.59
CA TYR A 238 6.94 -2.75 11.67
C TYR A 238 7.40 -1.29 11.61
N ASP A 239 7.92 -0.73 12.70
CA ASP A 239 8.59 0.58 12.67
C ASP A 239 9.79 0.56 11.71
N ALA A 240 10.61 -0.50 11.78
CA ALA A 240 11.75 -0.67 10.89
C ALA A 240 11.32 -0.91 9.44
N LEU A 241 10.26 -1.69 9.21
CA LEU A 241 9.71 -1.94 7.88
C LEU A 241 9.18 -0.64 7.26
N ILE A 242 8.47 0.18 8.01
CA ILE A 242 7.95 1.47 7.55
C ILE A 242 9.09 2.44 7.25
N ALA A 243 10.09 2.52 8.14
CA ALA A 243 11.22 3.44 7.97
C ALA A 243 12.09 3.09 6.75
N GLN A 244 12.28 1.79 6.47
CA GLN A 244 13.16 1.32 5.39
C GLN A 244 12.41 0.98 4.08
N GLY A 245 11.08 0.84 4.12
CA GLY A 245 10.25 0.55 2.96
C GLY A 245 10.71 -0.68 2.17
N LYS A 246 10.95 -0.51 0.87
CA LYS A 246 11.41 -1.59 -0.04
C LYS A 246 12.79 -2.15 0.34
N ASP A 247 13.64 -1.34 0.97
CA ASP A 247 15.00 -1.73 1.33
C ASP A 247 15.08 -2.48 2.67
N PHE A 248 13.94 -2.66 3.35
CA PHE A 248 13.88 -3.34 4.63
C PHE A 248 14.44 -4.76 4.57
N LYS A 249 15.45 -5.01 5.40
CA LYS A 249 16.03 -6.34 5.64
C LYS A 249 15.79 -6.73 7.09
N ALA A 250 14.96 -7.75 7.29
CA ALA A 250 14.80 -8.37 8.61
C ALA A 250 16.18 -8.84 9.11
N SER A 251 16.76 -8.10 10.06
CA SER A 251 18.12 -8.32 10.53
C SER A 251 18.22 -8.02 12.03
N LYS A 252 19.31 -8.51 12.64
CA LYS A 252 19.71 -8.18 14.00
C LYS A 252 20.27 -6.76 13.99
N GLU A 253 19.66 -5.87 14.74
CA GLU A 253 20.45 -4.96 15.58
C GLU A 253 20.46 -5.52 17.00
#